data_AF-A0A3D9BIQ4-F1
#
_entry.id   AF-A0A3D9BIQ4-F1
#
_cell.length_a   1.000
_cell.length_b   1.000
_cell.length_c   1.000
_cell.angle_alpha   90.00
_cell.angle_beta   90.00
_cell.angle_gamma   90.00
#
_symmetry.space_group_name_H-M   'P 1'
#
loop_
_entity.id
_entity.type
_entity.pdbx_description
1 polymer ?
#
loop_
_entity_poly.entity_id
_entity_poly.type
_entity_poly.pdbx_seq_one_letter_code
_entity_poly.pdbx_strand_id
1 'polypeptide(L)'
;MINLIIMAKCLSSICAVNYVANGDFLKGIIAMPARRALEKEKINSLEKLSDYSEQEIMQLHGFGKNTMEKLKCYMQENQISFKK
;
A
#
# COMPACT_ATOMS: atom_id res chain seq x y z
N MET A 1 -4.15 28.12 33.99
CA MET A 1 -3.31 27.03 33.44
C MET A 1 -4.26 25.92 32.97
N ILE A 2 -5.14 26.23 32.01
CA ILE A 2 -4.99 25.92 30.57
C ILE A 2 -4.69 24.43 30.36
N ASN A 3 -5.77 23.69 30.07
CA ASN A 3 -5.85 22.49 29.24
C ASN A 3 -4.78 21.39 29.43
N LEU A 4 -5.19 20.29 30.06
CA LEU A 4 -5.57 19.05 29.36
C LEU A 4 -4.85 18.70 28.02
N ILE A 5 -3.52 18.77 27.94
CA ILE A 5 -2.74 18.38 26.73
C ILE A 5 -2.10 16.98 26.87
N ILE A 6 -2.77 16.04 27.55
CA ILE A 6 -2.32 14.62 27.55
C ILE A 6 -3.50 13.71 27.22
N MET A 7 -4.15 13.98 26.09
CA MET A 7 -5.01 13.02 25.38
C MET A 7 -4.77 13.10 23.87
N ALA A 8 -3.50 13.16 23.45
CA ALA A 8 -3.11 12.66 22.14
C ALA A 8 -2.69 11.19 22.27
N LYS A 9 -3.52 10.38 22.94
CA LYS A 9 -3.51 8.94 22.73
C LYS A 9 -4.01 8.77 21.31
N CYS A 10 -3.05 8.61 20.40
CA CYS A 10 -3.25 8.36 18.98
C CYS A 10 -4.53 7.54 18.80
N LEU A 11 -5.50 8.10 18.10
CA LEU A 11 -6.75 7.44 17.78
C LEU A 11 -6.45 6.34 16.73
N SER A 12 -5.70 5.32 17.11
CA SER A 12 -5.61 4.07 16.38
C SER A 12 -6.95 3.37 16.56
N SER A 13 -7.93 3.81 15.77
CA SER A 13 -9.20 3.12 15.59
C SER A 13 -8.91 1.70 15.14
N ILE A 14 -9.08 0.80 16.11
CA ILE A 14 -9.23 -0.64 16.09
C ILE A 14 -9.34 -1.25 14.67
N CYS A 15 -8.20 -1.51 14.06
CA CYS A 15 -8.00 -2.64 13.15
C CYS A 15 -6.54 -3.14 13.22
N ALA A 16 -5.96 -3.12 14.42
CA ALA A 16 -4.72 -3.81 14.71
C ALA A 16 -4.98 -5.32 14.74
N VAL A 17 -5.33 -5.90 13.59
CA VAL A 17 -4.85 -7.25 13.31
C VAL A 17 -3.33 -7.09 13.33
N ASN A 18 -2.68 -7.68 14.33
CA ASN A 18 -1.23 -7.88 14.35
C ASN A 18 -0.88 -8.86 13.21
N TYR A 19 -1.09 -8.41 11.98
CA TYR A 19 -0.60 -9.08 10.81
C TYR A 19 0.85 -8.64 10.68
N VAL A 20 1.74 -9.56 11.04
CA VAL A 20 3.16 -9.46 10.70
C VAL A 20 3.20 -9.55 9.18
N ALA A 21 3.29 -8.40 8.51
CA ALA A 21 3.50 -8.35 7.08
C ALA A 21 4.85 -9.00 6.79
N ASN A 22 4.83 -10.31 6.53
CA ASN A 22 6.00 -11.10 6.19
C ASN A 22 6.43 -10.84 4.73
N GLY A 23 5.67 -10.04 3.98
CA GLY A 23 5.96 -9.68 2.60
C GLY A 23 7.02 -8.58 2.47
N ASP A 24 8.20 -8.96 1.98
CA ASP A 24 9.19 -8.01 1.44
C ASP A 24 8.78 -7.44 0.07
N PHE A 25 7.66 -7.90 -0.51
CA PHE A 25 7.16 -7.41 -1.80
C PHE A 25 6.98 -5.88 -1.81
N LEU A 26 7.65 -5.21 -2.75
CA LEU A 26 7.68 -3.75 -2.93
C LEU A 26 8.19 -2.95 -1.70
N LYS A 27 8.94 -3.60 -0.80
CA LYS A 27 9.63 -2.93 0.31
C LYS A 27 10.64 -1.92 -0.25
N GLY A 28 10.60 -0.69 0.26
CA GLY A 28 11.42 0.41 -0.23
C GLY A 28 10.83 1.14 -1.45
N ILE A 29 9.89 0.53 -2.18
CA ILE A 29 9.23 1.15 -3.34
C ILE A 29 7.98 1.93 -2.90
N ILE A 30 7.11 1.28 -2.11
CA ILE A 30 5.86 1.88 -1.62
C ILE A 30 5.72 1.75 -0.10
N ALA A 31 4.89 2.63 0.49
CA ALA A 31 4.69 2.70 1.93
C ALA A 31 3.99 1.45 2.49
N MET A 32 4.17 1.19 3.79
CA MET A 32 3.58 0.04 4.49
C MET A 32 2.05 -0.09 4.32
N PRO A 33 1.24 1.00 4.34
CA PRO A 33 -0.20 0.86 4.15
C PRO A 33 -0.59 0.30 2.78
N ALA A 34 0.12 0.69 1.71
CA ALA A 34 -0.12 0.21 0.36
C ALA A 34 0.29 -1.27 0.21
N ARG A 35 1.45 -1.65 0.77
CA ARG A 35 1.88 -3.07 0.81
C ARG A 35 0.87 -3.97 1.52
N ARG A 36 0.34 -3.52 2.65
CA ARG A 36 -0.71 -4.23 3.39
C ARG A 36 -2.00 -4.38 2.58
N ALA A 37 -2.37 -3.39 1.78
CA ALA A 37 -3.55 -3.48 0.93
C ALA A 37 -3.35 -4.53 -0.18
N LEU A 38 -2.19 -4.57 -0.83
CA LEU A 38 -1.86 -5.61 -1.81
C LEU A 38 -1.88 -7.01 -1.19
N GLU A 39 -1.32 -7.16 0.01
CA GLU A 39 -1.28 -8.44 0.71
C GLU A 39 -2.69 -8.96 1.05
N LYS A 40 -3.62 -8.08 1.44
CA LYS A 40 -5.04 -8.44 1.65
C LYS A 40 -5.69 -8.96 0.37
N GLU A 41 -5.36 -8.36 -0.77
CA GLU A 41 -5.80 -8.81 -2.11
C GLU A 41 -4.97 -10.00 -2.65
N LYS A 42 -4.06 -10.56 -1.84
CA LYS A 42 -3.14 -11.67 -2.22
C LYS A 42 -2.25 -11.36 -3.43
N ILE A 43 -1.99 -10.07 -3.67
CA ILE A 43 -1.07 -9.57 -4.70
C ILE A 43 0.33 -9.50 -4.09
N ASN A 44 1.19 -10.43 -4.49
CA ASN A 44 2.53 -10.59 -3.92
C ASN A 44 3.65 -10.72 -4.98
N SER A 45 3.33 -10.44 -6.24
CA SER A 45 4.29 -10.44 -7.35
C SER A 45 3.86 -9.43 -8.42
N LEU A 46 4.77 -9.04 -9.32
CA LEU A 46 4.46 -8.09 -10.39
C LEU A 46 3.51 -8.69 -11.44
N GLU A 47 3.58 -10.00 -11.67
CA GLU A 47 2.70 -10.73 -12.58
C GLU A 47 1.25 -10.64 -12.10
N LYS A 48 0.99 -10.94 -10.82
CA LYS A 48 -0.35 -10.76 -10.24
C LYS A 48 -0.81 -9.32 -10.30
N LEU A 49 0.12 -8.38 -10.13
CA LEU A 49 -0.19 -6.95 -10.15
C LEU A 49 -0.58 -6.50 -11.57
N SER A 50 -0.04 -7.15 -12.61
CA SER A 50 -0.39 -6.93 -14.01
C SER A 50 -1.79 -7.43 -14.41
N ASP A 51 -2.41 -8.31 -13.60
CA ASP A 51 -3.79 -8.77 -13.83
C ASP A 51 -4.84 -7.68 -13.51
N TYR A 52 -4.44 -6.63 -12.80
CA TYR A 52 -5.28 -5.49 -12.41
C TYR A 52 -5.01 -4.28 -13.30
N SER A 53 -6.04 -3.44 -13.45
CA SER A 53 -5.93 -2.12 -14.05
C SER A 53 -5.35 -1.10 -13.05
N GLU A 54 -4.80 -0.01 -13.58
CA GLU A 54 -4.32 1.10 -12.75
C GLU A 54 -5.43 1.65 -11.84
N GLN A 55 -6.66 1.70 -12.35
CA GLN A 55 -7.83 2.21 -11.61
C GLN A 55 -8.21 1.31 -10.43
N GLU A 56 -8.19 -0.02 -10.61
CA GLU A 56 -8.49 -0.98 -9.54
C GLU A 56 -7.47 -0.86 -8.40
N ILE A 57 -6.18 -0.77 -8.73
CA ILE A 57 -5.13 -0.60 -7.72
C ILE A 57 -5.24 0.76 -7.02
N MET A 58 -5.63 1.83 -7.74
CA MET A 58 -5.80 3.17 -7.16
C MET A 58 -6.95 3.23 -6.13
N GLN A 59 -7.92 2.31 -6.17
CA GLN A 59 -8.97 2.21 -5.15
C GLN A 59 -8.47 1.63 -3.82
N LEU A 60 -7.31 0.97 -3.81
CA LEU A 60 -6.77 0.37 -2.61
C LEU A 60 -6.20 1.42 -1.64
N HIS A 61 -6.34 1.16 -0.34
CA HIS A 61 -5.82 2.05 0.68
C HIS A 61 -4.30 2.26 0.55
N GLY A 62 -3.86 3.52 0.49
CA GLY A 62 -2.45 3.89 0.36
C GLY A 62 -1.95 4.10 -1.07
N PHE A 63 -2.81 3.96 -2.09
CA PHE A 63 -2.49 4.15 -3.50
C PHE A 63 -2.89 5.53 -4.05
N GLY A 64 -2.39 6.59 -3.41
CA GLY A 64 -2.46 7.94 -3.97
C GLY A 64 -1.49 8.16 -5.13
N LYS A 65 -1.57 9.34 -5.78
CA LYS A 65 -0.78 9.71 -6.97
C LYS A 65 0.72 9.33 -6.87
N ASN A 66 1.39 9.76 -5.81
CA ASN A 66 2.83 9.47 -5.61
C ASN A 66 3.14 7.97 -5.46
N THR A 67 2.27 7.21 -4.79
CA THR A 67 2.42 5.74 -4.70
C THR A 67 2.26 5.10 -6.08
N MET A 68 1.26 5.53 -6.86
CA MET A 68 1.01 5.03 -8.21
C MET A 68 2.15 5.35 -9.17
N GLU A 69 2.73 6.54 -9.10
CA GLU A 69 3.90 6.92 -9.91
C GLU A 69 5.10 6.01 -9.62
N LYS A 70 5.47 5.82 -8.35
CA LYS A 70 6.58 4.93 -7.96
C LYS A 70 6.34 3.49 -8.39
N LEU A 71 5.12 3.00 -8.21
CA LEU A 71 4.75 1.64 -8.60
C LEU A 71 4.85 1.46 -10.11
N LYS A 72 4.34 2.41 -10.91
CA LYS A 72 4.45 2.36 -12.38
C LYS A 72 5.88 2.39 -12.86
N CYS A 73 6.73 3.27 -12.30
CA CYS A 73 8.16 3.29 -12.62
C CYS A 73 8.80 1.91 -12.36
N TYR A 74 8.54 1.34 -11.18
CA TYR A 74 9.09 0.02 -10.83
C TYR A 74 8.57 -1.11 -11.75
N MET A 75 7.28 -1.10 -12.12
CA MET A 75 6.74 -2.06 -13.09
C MET A 75 7.40 -1.92 -14.46
N GLN A 76 7.59 -0.69 -14.94
CA GLN A 76 8.24 -0.40 -16.22
C GLN A 76 9.72 -0.83 -16.25
N GLU A 77 10.47 -0.61 -15.16
CA GLU A 77 11.85 -1.10 -15.02
C GLU A 77 11.94 -2.63 -15.15
N ASN A 78 10.87 -3.33 -14.76
CA ASN A 78 10.73 -4.78 -14.88
C ASN A 78 9.96 -5.20 -16.15
N GLN A 79 9.70 -4.29 -17.09
CA GLN A 79 8.99 -4.53 -18.35
C GLN A 79 7.57 -5.10 -18.17
N ILE A 80 6.93 -4.79 -17.05
CA ILE A 80 5.56 -5.18 -16.72
C ILE A 80 4.69 -3.93 -16.74
N SER A 81 3.40 -4.08 -17.04
CA SER A 81 2.42 -2.99 -17.03
C SER A 81 1.09 -3.50 -16.54
N PHE A 82 0.25 -2.60 -16.05
CA PHE A 82 -1.13 -2.93 -15.68
C PHE A 82 -1.91 -3.46 -16.89
N LYS A 83 -2.94 -4.25 -16.59
CA LYS A 83 -3.97 -4.59 -17.54
C LYS A 83 -4.61 -3.30 -18.08
N LYS A 84 -4.92 -3.32 -19.38
CA LYS A 84 -5.66 -2.23 -20.03
C LYS A 84 -7.06 -2.08 -19.45
#